data_AF-A0A0Q4FQ55-F1
#
_entry.id   AF-A0A0Q4FQ55-F1
#
_cell.length_a   1.000
_cell.length_b   1.000
_cell.length_c   1.000
_cell.angle_alpha   90.00
_cell.angle_beta   90.00
_cell.angle_gamma   90.00
#
_symmetry.space_group_name_H-M   'P 1'
#
loop_
_entity.id
_entity.type
_entity.pdbx_description
1 polymer ?
#
loop_
_entity_poly.entity_id
_entity_poly.type
_entity_poly.pdbx_seq_one_letter_code
_entity_poly.pdbx_strand_id
1 'polypeptide(L)'
;MVDGSYSFETDPARNFLRINLTGNWDLPLVERFTTDVATTIRGMIVAGATPGEFRTIVDMSRKYILPQNAVSELGRMIRPDSPSRKIALLVSGTLHKLQAKRFTVSDKHRTFDQESDAVAWLWTDADDTASPAP
;
A
#
# COMPACT_ATOMS: atom_id res chain seq x y z
N MET A 1 -4.50 -6.47 -25.03
CA MET A 1 -3.67 -5.76 -24.04
C MET A 1 -4.65 -5.05 -23.13
N VAL A 2 -4.57 -5.21 -21.81
CA VAL A 2 -5.50 -4.52 -20.89
C VAL A 2 -4.82 -3.21 -20.46
N ASP A 3 -5.50 -2.09 -20.67
CA ASP A 3 -5.04 -0.77 -20.27
C ASP A 3 -4.91 -0.69 -18.75
N GLY A 4 -3.92 0.05 -18.27
CA GLY A 4 -3.71 0.26 -16.85
C GLY A 4 -4.83 1.07 -16.22
N SER A 5 -5.23 0.68 -15.01
CA SER A 5 -6.16 1.44 -14.19
C SER A 5 -5.81 1.29 -12.72
N TYR A 6 -6.17 2.32 -11.94
CA TYR A 6 -6.09 2.30 -10.50
C TYR A 6 -7.40 2.77 -9.87
N SER A 7 -7.64 2.32 -8.64
CA SER A 7 -8.69 2.85 -7.79
C SER A 7 -8.20 3.01 -6.35
N PHE A 8 -8.82 3.96 -5.64
CA PHE A 8 -8.60 4.19 -4.23
C PHE A 8 -9.88 3.90 -3.46
N GLU A 9 -9.78 3.12 -2.39
CA GLU A 9 -10.83 3.01 -1.38
C GLU A 9 -10.29 3.61 -0.09
N THR A 10 -11.02 4.55 0.49
CA THR A 10 -10.58 5.27 1.68
C THR A 10 -11.58 5.10 2.81
N ASP A 11 -11.07 4.87 4.01
CA ASP A 11 -11.82 4.92 5.25
C ASP A 11 -11.04 5.78 6.25
N PRO A 12 -11.28 7.10 6.26
CA PRO A 12 -10.60 8.03 7.15
C PRO A 12 -10.80 7.71 8.63
N ALA A 13 -11.98 7.18 9.01
CA ALA A 13 -12.29 6.84 10.39
C ALA A 13 -11.42 5.69 10.92
N ARG A 14 -11.01 4.77 10.03
CA ARG A 14 -10.09 3.68 10.35
C ARG A 14 -8.65 3.93 9.94
N ASN A 15 -8.32 5.13 9.44
CA ASN A 15 -7.05 5.45 8.81
C ASN A 15 -6.67 4.45 7.70
N PHE A 16 -7.64 3.91 6.97
CA PHE A 16 -7.40 2.85 6.00
C PHE A 16 -7.43 3.36 4.55
N LEU A 17 -6.44 2.93 3.76
CA LEU A 17 -6.31 3.24 2.34
C LEU A 17 -6.06 1.95 1.55
N ARG A 18 -6.97 1.57 0.65
CA ARG A 18 -6.71 0.53 -0.35
C ARG A 18 -6.40 1.16 -1.69
N ILE A 19 -5.37 0.65 -2.34
CA ILE A 19 -4.95 1.04 -3.67
C ILE A 19 -5.02 -0.22 -4.52
N ASN A 20 -5.92 -0.26 -5.49
CA ASN A 20 -5.99 -1.36 -6.44
C ASN A 20 -5.28 -0.94 -7.72
N LEU A 21 -4.32 -1.75 -8.18
CA LEU A 21 -3.55 -1.52 -9.40
C LEU A 21 -3.82 -2.67 -10.38
N THR A 22 -4.26 -2.36 -11.60
CA THR A 22 -4.52 -3.37 -12.64
C THR A 22 -4.02 -2.89 -14.01
N GLY A 23 -3.83 -3.82 -14.96
CA GLY A 23 -3.52 -3.49 -16.36
C GLY A 23 -2.19 -2.76 -16.59
N ASN A 24 -1.85 -2.43 -17.85
CA ASN A 24 -0.55 -1.87 -18.22
C ASN A 24 -0.26 -0.46 -17.71
N TRP A 25 0.81 -0.30 -16.94
CA TRP A 25 1.26 1.01 -16.49
C TRP A 25 2.29 1.62 -17.42
N ASP A 26 1.97 2.78 -17.96
CA ASP A 26 2.88 3.66 -18.68
C ASP A 26 3.28 4.86 -17.81
N LEU A 27 4.22 5.67 -18.30
CA LEU A 27 4.70 6.84 -17.56
C LEU A 27 3.58 7.87 -17.28
N PRO A 28 2.72 8.23 -18.25
CA PRO A 28 1.58 9.12 -17.99
C PRO A 28 0.64 8.63 -16.89
N LEU A 29 0.36 7.32 -16.83
CA LEU A 29 -0.49 6.75 -15.79
C LEU A 29 0.17 6.84 -14.41
N VAL A 30 1.49 6.64 -14.32
CA VAL A 30 2.28 6.78 -13.08
C VAL A 30 2.25 8.22 -12.55
N GLU A 31 2.37 9.22 -13.43
CA GLU A 31 2.32 10.64 -13.03
C GLU A 31 0.94 11.04 -12.49
N ARG A 32 -0.13 10.59 -13.16
CA ARG A 32 -1.51 10.79 -12.70
C ARG A 32 -1.75 10.12 -11.36
N PHE A 33 -1.34 8.87 -11.23
CA PHE A 33 -1.43 8.12 -9.98
C PHE A 33 -0.75 8.85 -8.82
N THR A 34 0.46 9.39 -9.02
CA THR A 34 1.20 10.11 -7.98
C THR A 34 0.44 11.35 -7.50
N THR A 35 -0.15 12.08 -8.43
CA THR A 35 -0.97 13.27 -8.14
C THR A 35 -2.25 12.89 -7.38
N ASP A 36 -2.90 11.81 -7.79
CA ASP A 36 -4.15 11.35 -7.18
C ASP A 36 -3.93 10.76 -5.79
N VAL A 37 -2.82 10.05 -5.56
CA VAL A 37 -2.42 9.59 -4.21
C VAL A 37 -2.25 10.78 -3.27
N ALA A 38 -1.51 11.81 -3.69
CA ALA A 38 -1.29 13.00 -2.84
C ALA A 38 -2.61 13.71 -2.52
N THR A 39 -3.50 13.80 -3.51
CA THR A 39 -4.84 14.39 -3.33
C THR A 39 -5.71 13.55 -2.40
N THR A 40 -5.68 12.23 -2.55
CA THR A 40 -6.42 11.28 -1.72
C THR A 40 -5.97 11.33 -0.26
N ILE A 41 -4.67 11.31 0.00
CA ILE A 41 -4.11 11.41 1.36
C ILE A 41 -4.54 12.74 2.00
N ARG A 42 -4.42 13.86 1.29
CA ARG A 42 -4.90 15.16 1.80
C ARG A 42 -6.38 15.13 2.12
N GLY A 43 -7.20 14.54 1.24
CA GLY A 43 -8.64 14.37 1.46
C GLY A 43 -8.95 13.56 2.72
N MET A 44 -8.22 12.47 2.95
CA MET A 44 -8.37 11.66 4.16
C MET A 44 -8.02 12.44 5.43
N ILE A 45 -6.93 13.21 5.42
CA ILE A 45 -6.52 14.05 6.57
C ILE A 45 -7.60 15.08 6.89
N VAL A 46 -8.14 15.76 5.86
CA VAL A 46 -9.25 16.71 6.03
C VAL A 46 -10.50 16.03 6.57
N ALA A 47 -10.73 14.77 6.20
CA ALA A 47 -11.85 13.95 6.70
C ALA A 47 -11.60 13.35 8.09
N GLY A 48 -10.49 13.67 8.76
CA GLY A 48 -10.21 13.27 10.15
C GLY A 48 -9.23 12.11 10.30
N ALA A 49 -8.61 11.62 9.22
CA ALA A 49 -7.53 10.64 9.32
C ALA A 49 -6.28 11.25 9.97
N THR A 50 -5.57 10.46 10.76
CA THR A 50 -4.36 10.86 11.46
C THR A 50 -3.13 10.63 10.56
N PRO A 51 -2.38 11.68 10.19
CA PRO A 51 -1.12 11.52 9.48
C PRO A 51 -0.16 10.63 10.28
N GLY A 52 0.50 9.69 9.62
CA GLY A 52 1.40 8.73 10.30
C GLY A 52 0.72 7.42 10.69
N GLU A 53 -0.61 7.36 10.76
CA GLU A 53 -1.39 6.19 11.19
C GLU A 53 -2.06 5.44 10.03
N PHE A 54 -1.76 5.80 8.78
CA PHE A 54 -2.39 5.13 7.64
C PHE A 54 -2.04 3.64 7.60
N ARG A 55 -3.06 2.80 7.46
CA ARG A 55 -2.97 1.36 7.16
C ARG A 55 -3.26 1.21 5.68
N THR A 56 -2.24 0.91 4.90
CA THR A 56 -2.33 0.94 3.43
C THR A 56 -2.27 -0.47 2.85
N ILE A 57 -3.22 -0.85 2.00
CA ILE A 57 -3.11 -2.04 1.14
C ILE A 57 -2.82 -1.59 -0.28
N VAL A 58 -1.81 -2.18 -0.91
CA VAL A 58 -1.58 -2.06 -2.34
C VAL A 58 -1.85 -3.43 -2.97
N ASP A 59 -2.97 -3.53 -3.68
CA ASP A 59 -3.36 -4.73 -4.41
C ASP A 59 -2.81 -4.69 -5.83
N MET A 60 -1.89 -5.60 -6.09
CA MET A 60 -1.18 -5.79 -7.35
C MET A 60 -1.41 -7.21 -7.88
N SER A 61 -2.40 -7.92 -7.32
CA SER A 61 -2.69 -9.32 -7.61
C SER A 61 -3.21 -9.55 -9.03
N ARG A 62 -3.80 -8.52 -9.65
CA ARG A 62 -4.27 -8.59 -11.04
C ARG A 62 -3.14 -8.25 -12.00
N LYS A 63 -2.17 -9.18 -12.10
CA LYS A 63 -1.02 -9.25 -13.04
C LYS A 63 -0.51 -7.89 -13.51
N TYR A 64 0.58 -7.34 -12.94
CA TYR A 64 1.44 -6.41 -13.70
C TYR A 64 2.93 -6.49 -13.37
N ILE A 65 3.76 -6.50 -14.42
CA ILE A 65 5.19 -6.19 -14.34
C ILE A 65 5.26 -4.68 -14.14
N LEU A 66 5.56 -4.21 -12.94
CA LEU A 66 5.74 -2.77 -12.75
C LEU A 66 6.98 -2.34 -13.52
N PRO A 67 6.88 -1.32 -14.38
CA PRO A 67 8.07 -0.72 -14.93
C PRO A 67 8.89 -0.11 -13.78
N GLN A 68 10.23 -0.17 -13.87
CA GLN A 68 11.13 0.16 -12.76
C GLN A 68 10.95 1.59 -12.21
N ASN A 69 10.42 2.50 -13.03
CA ASN A 69 10.01 3.84 -12.63
C ASN A 69 8.80 3.82 -11.68
N ALA A 70 7.77 3.00 -11.94
CA ALA A 70 6.62 2.84 -11.05
C ALA A 70 7.04 2.24 -9.68
N VAL A 71 7.97 1.29 -9.69
CA VAL A 71 8.61 0.74 -8.47
C VAL A 71 9.31 1.83 -7.66
N SER A 72 9.96 2.78 -8.33
CA SER A 72 10.67 3.88 -7.66
C SER A 72 9.71 4.87 -7.00
N GLU A 73 8.58 5.18 -7.65
CA GLU A 73 7.54 6.06 -7.07
C GLU A 73 6.76 5.37 -5.94
N LEU A 74 6.39 4.09 -6.09
CA LEU A 74 5.88 3.27 -4.98
C LEU A 74 6.90 3.22 -3.83
N GLY A 75 8.18 3.06 -4.16
CA GLY A 75 9.27 3.13 -3.19
C GLY A 75 9.29 4.44 -2.39
N ARG A 76 8.86 5.57 -2.98
CA ARG A 76 8.71 6.84 -2.26
C ARG A 76 7.51 6.86 -1.33
N MET A 77 6.40 6.18 -1.66
CA MET A 77 5.28 5.97 -0.73
C MET A 77 5.64 5.04 0.43
N ILE A 78 6.61 4.16 0.23
CA ILE A 78 7.10 3.13 1.18
C ILE A 78 8.30 3.66 2.00
N ARG A 79 8.72 4.92 1.78
CA ARG A 79 9.85 5.51 2.53
C ARG A 79 9.58 5.57 4.04
N PRO A 80 10.62 5.58 4.89
CA PRO A 80 10.47 5.67 6.35
C PRO A 80 9.74 6.93 6.82
N ASP A 81 9.76 7.99 6.01
CA ASP A 81 9.03 9.26 6.20
C ASP A 81 7.57 9.17 5.70
N SER A 82 7.13 7.99 5.26
CA SER A 82 5.77 7.74 4.81
C SER A 82 4.78 8.02 5.93
N PRO A 83 3.63 8.66 5.61
CA PRO A 83 2.56 8.85 6.58
C PRO A 83 1.83 7.54 6.91
N SER A 84 2.25 6.38 6.35
CA SER A 84 1.66 5.08 6.67
C SER A 84 2.39 4.37 7.81
N ARG A 85 1.63 3.93 8.81
CA ARG A 85 2.12 3.09 9.91
C ARG A 85 2.46 1.69 9.42
N LYS A 86 1.62 1.14 8.54
CA LYS A 86 1.83 -0.17 7.93
C LYS A 86 1.34 -0.20 6.48
N ILE A 87 2.06 -0.90 5.64
CA ILE A 87 1.72 -1.10 4.23
C ILE A 87 1.80 -2.59 3.91
N ALA A 88 0.69 -3.16 3.45
CA ALA A 88 0.63 -4.51 2.94
C ALA A 88 0.60 -4.50 1.41
N LEU A 89 1.53 -5.24 0.80
CA LEU A 89 1.61 -5.43 -0.65
C LEU A 89 0.99 -6.78 -0.98
N LEU A 90 -0.16 -6.79 -1.66
CA LEU A 90 -0.79 -8.03 -2.14
C LEU A 90 -0.31 -8.32 -3.57
N VAL A 91 0.38 -9.43 -3.75
CA VAL A 91 0.96 -9.82 -5.05
C VAL A 91 0.55 -11.24 -5.42
N SER A 92 0.27 -11.49 -6.69
CA SER A 92 -0.01 -12.84 -7.19
C SER A 92 1.18 -13.41 -7.97
N GLY A 93 1.52 -14.67 -7.71
CA GLY A 93 2.50 -15.42 -8.49
C GLY A 93 3.97 -15.33 -8.04
N THR A 94 4.73 -16.37 -8.39
CA THR A 94 6.12 -16.64 -7.98
C THR A 94 7.12 -15.57 -8.46
N LEU A 95 6.81 -14.86 -9.55
CA LEU A 95 7.63 -13.80 -10.15
C LEU A 95 7.65 -12.51 -9.30
N HIS A 96 6.57 -12.22 -8.57
CA HIS A 96 6.53 -11.09 -7.64
C HIS A 96 7.35 -11.34 -6.36
N LYS A 97 7.53 -12.61 -5.94
CA LYS A 97 8.38 -12.96 -4.79
C LYS A 97 9.87 -12.62 -5.04
N LEU A 98 10.32 -12.59 -6.29
CA LEU A 98 11.70 -12.21 -6.66
C LEU A 98 11.90 -10.69 -6.78
N GLN A 99 10.87 -9.92 -7.14
CA GLN A 99 10.93 -8.46 -7.16
C GLN A 99 10.64 -7.83 -5.78
N ALA A 100 9.77 -8.46 -4.98
CA ALA A 100 9.50 -8.08 -3.58
C ALA A 100 10.76 -8.12 -2.70
N LYS A 101 11.74 -8.98 -3.03
CA LYS A 101 13.07 -9.01 -2.37
C LYS A 101 13.87 -7.71 -2.48
N ARG A 102 13.53 -6.81 -3.41
CA ARG A 102 14.18 -5.48 -3.53
C ARG A 102 13.54 -4.41 -2.64
N PHE A 103 12.30 -4.61 -2.19
CA PHE A 103 11.68 -3.78 -1.17
C PHE A 103 12.11 -4.34 0.18
N THR A 104 13.11 -3.69 0.77
CA THR A 104 13.70 -4.04 2.05
C THR A 104 12.60 -4.29 3.09
N VAL A 105 12.66 -5.46 3.74
CA VAL A 105 11.80 -5.82 4.87
C VAL A 105 12.08 -4.84 6.00
N SER A 106 11.23 -3.84 6.12
CA SER A 106 11.11 -2.96 7.28
C SER A 106 9.85 -3.40 8.02
N ASP A 107 9.80 -3.26 9.34
CA ASP A 107 8.62 -3.62 10.16
C ASP A 107 7.31 -2.97 9.69
N LYS A 108 7.40 -1.89 8.90
CA LYS A 108 6.27 -1.19 8.31
C LYS A 108 5.74 -1.81 6.99
N HIS A 109 6.45 -2.76 6.37
CA HIS A 109 6.14 -3.26 5.03
C HIS A 109 6.16 -4.78 4.97
N ARG A 110 5.06 -5.39 4.51
CA ARG A 110 4.98 -6.84 4.32
C ARG A 110 4.24 -7.22 3.05
N THR A 111 4.72 -8.27 2.39
CA THR A 111 4.11 -8.81 1.17
C THR A 111 3.28 -10.04 1.50
N PHE A 112 2.12 -10.15 0.87
CA PHE A 112 1.16 -11.24 1.04
C PHE A 112 0.72 -11.78 -0.33
N ASP A 113 0.38 -13.06 -0.37
CA ASP A 113 -0.29 -13.69 -1.52
C ASP A 113 -1.79 -13.93 -1.28
N GLN A 114 -2.27 -13.67 -0.06
CA GLN A 114 -3.68 -13.71 0.33
C GLN A 114 -4.13 -12.37 0.93
N GLU A 115 -5.30 -11.89 0.48
CA GLU A 115 -5.87 -10.63 0.96
C GLU A 115 -6.23 -10.69 2.45
N SER A 116 -6.80 -11.82 2.90
CA SER A 116 -7.16 -12.04 4.30
C SER A 116 -5.98 -11.84 5.24
N ASP A 117 -4.80 -12.32 4.84
CA ASP A 117 -3.60 -12.28 5.67
C ASP A 117 -3.01 -10.87 5.71
N ALA A 118 -3.07 -10.14 4.58
CA ALA A 118 -2.69 -8.74 4.49
C ALA A 118 -3.54 -7.86 5.43
N VAL A 119 -4.86 -8.04 5.37
CA VAL A 119 -5.81 -7.34 6.23
C VAL A 119 -5.60 -7.76 7.70
N ALA A 120 -5.43 -9.04 8.01
CA ALA A 120 -5.18 -9.43 9.40
C ALA A 120 -3.92 -8.74 9.97
N TRP A 121 -2.81 -8.74 9.22
CA TRP A 121 -1.54 -8.17 9.68
C TRP A 121 -1.56 -6.65 9.83
N LEU A 122 -2.24 -5.94 8.92
CA LEU A 122 -2.39 -4.49 8.99
C LEU A 122 -3.13 -4.08 10.27
N TRP A 123 -4.04 -4.91 10.78
CA TRP A 123 -4.86 -4.68 11.98
C TRP A 123 -4.30 -5.34 13.23
N THR A 124 -3.25 -6.16 13.10
CA THR A 124 -2.49 -6.66 14.24
C THR A 124 -1.66 -5.49 14.74
N ASP A 125 -2.06 -4.79 15.80
CA ASP A 125 -1.20 -3.76 16.36
C ASP A 125 0.09 -4.41 16.89
N ALA A 126 1.23 -3.78 16.62
CA ALA A 126 2.41 -4.04 17.45
C ALA A 126 2.06 -3.44 18.82
N ASP A 127 1.93 -4.31 19.82
CA ASP A 127 1.43 -4.12 21.18
C ASP A 127 -0.11 -4.20 21.32
N ASP A 128 -0.73 -5.18 21.96
CA ASP A 128 -0.28 -6.18 22.95
C ASP A 128 0.58 -5.65 24.11
N THR A 129 0.35 -4.39 24.49
CA THR A 129 0.66 -3.88 25.85
C THR A 129 -0.61 -3.52 26.62
N ALA A 130 -1.67 -4.30 26.44
CA ALA A 130 -2.69 -4.45 27.47
C ALA A 130 -2.27 -5.59 28.40
N SER A 131 -1.24 -5.33 29.22
CA SER A 131 -0.93 -6.18 30.37
C SER A 131 -2.16 -6.22 31.28
N PRO A 132 -2.74 -7.39 31.61
CA PRO A 132 -3.70 -7.48 32.69
C PRO A 132 -2.90 -7.37 33.99
N ALA A 133 -2.96 -6.21 34.64
CA ALA A 133 -2.43 -6.04 35.98
C ALA A 133 -3.31 -6.82 36.99
N PRO A 134 -2.71 -7.39 38.05
CA PRO A 134 -3.24 -8.51 38.84
C PRO A 134 -4.44 -8.18 39.74
#